data_AF-M2ZH91-F1
#
_entry.id   AF-M2ZH91-F1
#
_cell.length_a   1.000
_cell.length_b   1.000
_cell.length_c   1.000
_cell.angle_alpha   90.00
_cell.angle_beta   90.00
_cell.angle_gamma   90.00
#
_symmetry.space_group_name_H-M   'P 1'
#
loop_
_entity.id
_entity.type
_entity.pdbx_description
1 polymer ?
#
loop_
_entity_poly.entity_id
_entity_poly.type
_entity_poly.pdbx_seq_one_letter_code
_entity_poly.pdbx_strand_id
1 'polypeptide(L)'
;MTKCSGATAQAAYLSEATPQDPYRYHQGFGNRIASEAIPGVLPQARNAPQRVKYDLYSEQLNGSPIVSSRTNIQNVWLYRIRPSVAHRQLQKIPKNDFLIESCFLPMNDNVEQVASQLAWDPFPMPTASEHVDFVHGLKTIGGNGDPTLREGMAIHIYTASTSMDRSAFCNNDGDFLILPQVGLLDIQTELGRIMVRPGELVVIQAGIKFRVSLPFGPSRGYVQEIFGSHYELPELGPMGSNGMAYPRDFDIPVASFDIDSSAWNIVYKLGGRLHTCEQSHTPFDVVAWHGNYAPFKYAIEKFVNMANVEKDLADPTIYTVLTARSKVPGVTLTDFLAFTPRWSTTTNTFRPPYYHRNMSTEVMGLIYGQYGGSSHVLEPGGLSYEASYMPHGESYQTWKESTTKELVPERVAEGTLAWMWHLSAPLLLTRYALEKSGCLHRSDATRWDNVQGHFLDHLAEINADLATAGLPLLGQHEIAQ
;
A
#
# COMPACT_ATOMS: atom_id res chain seq x y z
N MET A 1 -21.11 49.89 -16.54
CA MET A 1 -20.59 48.53 -16.34
C MET A 1 -19.09 48.63 -16.20
N THR A 2 -18.57 48.45 -15.00
CA THR A 2 -17.14 48.47 -14.71
C THR A 2 -16.45 47.36 -15.50
N LYS A 3 -15.48 47.72 -16.36
CA LYS A 3 -14.56 46.77 -16.98
C LYS A 3 -13.73 46.13 -15.86
N CYS A 4 -14.13 44.96 -15.38
CA CYS A 4 -13.28 44.18 -14.49
C CYS A 4 -12.06 43.69 -15.30
N SER A 5 -10.85 44.04 -14.85
CA SER A 5 -9.57 43.64 -15.45
C SER A 5 -9.07 42.28 -14.91
N GLY A 6 -9.94 41.47 -14.31
CA GLY A 6 -9.60 40.23 -13.63
C GLY A 6 -10.67 39.15 -13.79
N ALA A 7 -10.34 37.94 -13.35
CA ALA A 7 -11.21 36.77 -13.40
C ALA A 7 -11.44 36.18 -11.98
N THR A 8 -12.58 35.53 -11.80
CA THR A 8 -12.94 34.83 -10.55
C THR A 8 -13.27 33.39 -10.90
N ALA A 9 -12.69 32.44 -10.16
CA ALA A 9 -13.03 31.03 -10.30
C ALA A 9 -14.52 30.83 -10.02
N GLN A 10 -15.21 30.11 -10.90
CA GLN A 10 -16.66 29.88 -10.78
C GLN A 10 -17.00 28.69 -9.88
N ALA A 11 -16.03 27.80 -9.62
CA ALA A 11 -16.19 26.60 -8.82
C ALA A 11 -14.84 26.16 -8.23
N ALA A 12 -14.89 25.20 -7.30
CA ALA A 12 -13.69 24.48 -6.86
C ALA A 12 -13.06 23.72 -8.03
N TYR A 13 -11.73 23.56 -7.97
CA TYR A 13 -11.01 22.77 -8.96
C TYR A 13 -11.39 21.29 -8.83
N LEU A 14 -11.66 20.66 -9.98
CA LEU A 14 -11.72 19.21 -10.14
C LEU A 14 -10.69 18.85 -11.20
N SER A 15 -10.00 17.74 -11.01
CA SER A 15 -9.09 17.23 -12.04
C SER A 15 -9.84 16.95 -13.35
N GLU A 16 -9.08 16.94 -14.44
CA GLU A 16 -9.60 16.71 -15.78
C GLU A 16 -9.57 15.23 -16.12
N ALA A 17 -10.61 14.78 -16.81
CA ALA A 17 -10.63 13.44 -17.38
C ALA A 17 -9.59 13.34 -18.51
N THR A 18 -9.03 12.15 -18.67
CA THR A 18 -8.07 11.80 -19.72
C THR A 18 -8.59 10.59 -20.52
N PRO A 19 -8.00 10.26 -21.68
CA PRO A 19 -8.41 9.07 -22.43
C PRO A 19 -8.24 7.76 -21.65
N GLN A 20 -7.30 7.70 -20.69
CA GLN A 20 -7.03 6.53 -19.86
C GLN A 20 -7.80 6.54 -18.53
N ASP A 21 -8.26 7.72 -18.07
CA ASP A 21 -9.05 7.91 -16.86
C ASP A 21 -10.23 8.86 -17.16
N PRO A 22 -11.42 8.35 -17.49
CA PRO A 22 -12.55 9.16 -17.93
C PRO A 22 -13.24 9.92 -16.79
N TYR A 23 -12.76 9.80 -15.55
CA TYR A 23 -13.38 10.42 -14.39
C TYR A 23 -12.70 11.73 -14.00
N ARG A 24 -13.41 12.52 -13.19
CA ARG A 24 -12.91 13.75 -12.58
C ARG A 24 -12.90 13.57 -11.08
N TYR A 25 -11.96 14.22 -10.41
CA TYR A 25 -11.74 14.04 -8.98
C TYR A 25 -11.66 15.36 -8.24
N HIS A 26 -12.14 15.36 -7.00
CA HIS A 26 -11.70 16.35 -6.02
C HIS A 26 -10.22 16.10 -5.69
N GLN A 27 -9.49 17.15 -5.29
CA GLN A 27 -8.09 17.04 -4.91
C GLN A 27 -7.85 17.53 -3.48
N GLY A 28 -7.02 16.79 -2.75
CA GLY A 28 -6.61 17.15 -1.39
C GLY A 28 -6.87 16.06 -0.35
N PHE A 29 -5.79 15.42 0.10
CA PHE A 29 -5.79 14.42 1.16
C PHE A 29 -6.42 14.95 2.46
N GLY A 30 -7.33 14.17 3.05
CA GLY A 30 -7.97 14.49 4.34
C GLY A 30 -9.03 15.60 4.29
N ASN A 31 -9.34 16.15 3.11
CA ASN A 31 -10.35 17.20 2.97
C ASN A 31 -11.74 16.74 3.44
N ARG A 32 -12.52 17.69 3.97
CA ARG A 32 -13.98 17.53 4.10
C ARG A 32 -14.64 17.97 2.81
N ILE A 33 -14.98 16.99 1.97
CA ILE A 33 -15.57 17.21 0.65
C ILE A 33 -17.10 17.24 0.76
N ALA A 34 -17.72 18.00 -0.13
CA ALA A 34 -19.13 17.97 -0.43
C ALA A 34 -19.28 17.71 -1.94
N SER A 35 -19.92 16.61 -2.30
CA SER A 35 -20.08 16.17 -3.68
C SER A 35 -21.53 15.79 -3.94
N GLU A 36 -22.12 16.29 -5.03
CA GLU A 36 -23.48 15.96 -5.44
C GLU A 36 -23.55 15.74 -6.95
N ALA A 37 -24.13 14.61 -7.37
CA ALA A 37 -24.36 14.32 -8.79
C ALA A 37 -25.60 15.06 -9.31
N ILE A 38 -26.53 15.41 -8.42
CA ILE A 38 -27.76 16.14 -8.73
C ILE A 38 -27.79 17.44 -7.90
N PRO A 39 -27.94 18.62 -8.53
CA PRO A 39 -27.85 19.90 -7.82
C PRO A 39 -28.83 20.06 -6.65
N GLY A 40 -28.33 20.56 -5.53
CA GLY A 40 -29.09 20.91 -4.33
C GLY A 40 -29.65 19.70 -3.57
N VAL A 41 -29.03 18.53 -3.69
CA VAL A 41 -29.38 17.36 -2.87
C VAL A 41 -28.81 17.48 -1.47
N LEU A 42 -27.59 18.01 -1.33
CA LEU A 42 -26.96 18.20 -0.03
C LEU A 42 -27.81 19.13 0.86
N PRO A 43 -28.27 18.66 2.04
CA PRO A 43 -29.05 19.50 2.94
C PRO A 43 -28.23 20.66 3.52
N GLN A 44 -28.89 21.78 3.76
CA GLN A 44 -28.26 22.96 4.34
C GLN A 44 -28.37 22.97 5.87
N ALA A 45 -27.23 23.23 6.53
CA ALA A 45 -27.11 23.41 7.98
C ALA A 45 -27.63 22.23 8.84
N ARG A 46 -27.70 21.02 8.28
CA ARG A 46 -28.06 19.76 8.96
C ARG A 46 -27.64 18.57 8.11
N ASN A 47 -27.48 17.39 8.73
CA ASN A 47 -27.16 16.17 7.98
C ASN A 47 -28.37 15.24 7.79
N ALA A 48 -29.34 15.27 8.71
CA ALA A 48 -30.53 14.42 8.69
C ALA A 48 -31.80 15.28 8.71
N PRO A 49 -32.18 15.92 7.58
CA PRO A 49 -33.47 16.60 7.49
C PRO A 49 -34.62 15.58 7.60
N GLN A 50 -35.81 16.04 8.02
CA GLN A 50 -37.00 15.18 8.04
C GLN A 50 -37.32 14.59 6.64
N ARG A 51 -37.01 15.34 5.59
CA ARG A 51 -37.16 14.93 4.19
C ARG A 51 -35.97 15.44 3.39
N VAL A 52 -35.12 14.55 2.90
CA VAL A 52 -34.07 14.90 1.93
C VAL A 52 -34.75 15.17 0.58
N LYS A 53 -34.16 16.03 -0.25
CA LYS A 53 -34.62 16.25 -1.62
C LYS A 53 -34.73 14.91 -2.37
N TYR A 54 -35.83 14.73 -3.12
CA TYR A 54 -36.18 13.48 -3.81
C TYR A 54 -36.41 12.26 -2.92
N ASP A 55 -36.72 12.46 -1.64
CA ASP A 55 -37.01 11.38 -0.70
C ASP A 55 -35.85 10.39 -0.50
N LEU A 56 -34.62 10.87 -0.72
CA LEU A 56 -33.40 10.11 -0.44
C LEU A 56 -33.27 9.82 1.05
N TYR A 57 -32.59 8.73 1.37
CA TYR A 57 -32.26 8.35 2.74
C TYR A 57 -30.94 9.00 3.15
N SER A 58 -30.91 9.61 4.34
CA SER A 58 -29.67 10.01 5.01
C SER A 58 -29.06 8.80 5.71
N GLU A 59 -27.81 8.49 5.39
CA GLU A 59 -27.02 7.43 6.02
C GLU A 59 -25.67 7.99 6.44
N GLN A 60 -25.12 7.53 7.56
CA GLN A 60 -23.78 7.93 8.01
C GLN A 60 -22.90 6.70 8.14
N LEU A 61 -21.70 6.77 7.58
CA LEU A 61 -20.61 5.84 7.85
C LEU A 61 -19.55 6.55 8.70
N ASN A 62 -19.25 5.98 9.87
CA ASN A 62 -18.20 6.46 10.75
C ASN A 62 -16.99 5.53 10.61
N GLY A 63 -15.90 6.04 10.03
CA GLY A 63 -14.62 5.32 9.93
C GLY A 63 -13.86 5.28 11.24
N SER A 64 -14.17 6.21 12.15
CA SER A 64 -13.55 6.35 13.47
C SER A 64 -14.60 6.31 14.60
N PRO A 65 -14.21 6.04 15.86
CA PRO A 65 -15.11 6.20 17.01
C PRO A 65 -15.68 7.63 17.12
N ILE A 66 -16.95 7.75 17.51
CA ILE A 66 -17.70 9.02 17.51
C ILE A 66 -17.05 10.12 18.35
N VAL A 67 -16.32 9.76 19.42
CA VAL A 67 -15.64 10.68 20.34
C VAL A 67 -14.15 10.89 20.02
N SER A 68 -13.72 10.59 18.79
CA SER A 68 -12.35 10.84 18.33
C SER A 68 -12.02 12.34 18.30
N SER A 69 -10.72 12.68 18.40
CA SER A 69 -10.27 14.06 18.25
C SER A 69 -10.67 14.62 16.88
N ARG A 70 -10.79 15.95 16.75
CA ARG A 70 -11.16 16.57 15.48
C ARG A 70 -10.20 16.23 14.33
N THR A 71 -8.92 16.03 14.65
CA THR A 71 -7.90 15.62 13.67
C THR A 71 -8.10 14.18 13.21
N ASN A 72 -8.50 13.29 14.11
CA ASN A 72 -8.62 11.85 13.82
C ASN A 72 -10.04 11.41 13.44
N ILE A 73 -11.05 12.26 13.62
CA ILE A 73 -12.43 11.92 13.31
C ILE A 73 -12.64 11.85 11.80
N GLN A 74 -12.94 10.65 11.32
CA GLN A 74 -13.29 10.35 9.94
C GLN A 74 -14.72 9.85 9.85
N ASN A 75 -15.53 10.52 9.03
CA ASN A 75 -16.91 10.15 8.78
C ASN A 75 -17.37 10.64 7.40
N VAL A 76 -18.42 10.01 6.86
CA VAL A 76 -19.12 10.45 5.66
C VAL A 76 -20.64 10.33 5.83
N TRP A 77 -21.36 11.33 5.34
CA TRP A 77 -22.81 11.30 5.18
C TRP A 77 -23.14 11.01 3.73
N LEU A 78 -24.06 10.09 3.51
CA LEU A 78 -24.51 9.58 2.22
C LEU A 78 -26.00 9.92 2.07
N TYR A 79 -26.39 10.44 0.91
CA TYR A 79 -27.79 10.68 0.54
C TYR A 79 -28.13 9.75 -0.63
N ARG A 80 -28.78 8.63 -0.31
CA ARG A 80 -28.88 7.46 -1.20
C ARG A 80 -30.32 7.05 -1.48
N ILE A 81 -30.53 6.32 -2.58
CA ILE A 81 -31.87 5.92 -3.03
C ILE A 81 -32.50 4.89 -2.08
N ARG A 82 -31.73 3.89 -1.63
CA ARG A 82 -32.15 2.91 -0.62
C ARG A 82 -31.08 2.78 0.46
N PRO A 83 -31.46 2.68 1.75
CA PRO A 83 -30.48 2.57 2.83
C PRO A 83 -29.75 1.22 2.78
N SER A 84 -28.48 1.18 3.18
CA SER A 84 -27.63 -0.03 3.16
C SER A 84 -28.21 -1.19 3.97
N VAL A 85 -29.10 -0.93 4.94
CA VAL A 85 -29.79 -1.95 5.74
C VAL A 85 -30.79 -2.79 4.93
N ALA A 86 -31.16 -2.37 3.72
CA ALA A 86 -32.17 -3.02 2.89
C ALA A 86 -31.63 -4.24 2.10
N HIS A 87 -31.18 -5.28 2.82
CA HIS A 87 -30.64 -6.51 2.23
C HIS A 87 -31.29 -7.78 2.83
N ARG A 88 -31.07 -8.94 2.19
CA ARG A 88 -31.47 -10.25 2.71
C ARG A 88 -30.53 -10.72 3.82
N GLN A 89 -30.87 -11.82 4.50
CA GLN A 89 -30.03 -12.37 5.56
C GLN A 89 -28.61 -12.69 5.05
N LEU A 90 -27.60 -12.31 5.84
CA LEU A 90 -26.20 -12.65 5.60
C LEU A 90 -25.97 -14.15 5.82
N GLN A 91 -25.27 -14.77 4.89
CA GLN A 91 -24.86 -16.16 4.93
C GLN A 91 -23.34 -16.25 4.94
N LYS A 92 -22.78 -17.10 5.80
CA LYS A 92 -21.33 -17.32 5.85
C LYS A 92 -20.87 -18.08 4.62
N ILE A 93 -19.79 -17.61 3.99
CA ILE A 93 -19.12 -18.33 2.90
C ILE A 93 -18.12 -19.32 3.51
N PRO A 94 -18.08 -20.59 3.06
CA PRO A 94 -17.09 -21.57 3.52
C PRO A 94 -15.65 -21.08 3.33
N LYS A 95 -14.78 -21.31 4.34
CA LYS A 95 -13.37 -20.85 4.32
C LYS A 95 -12.58 -21.46 3.14
N ASN A 96 -12.90 -22.67 2.74
CA ASN A 96 -12.16 -23.40 1.70
C ASN A 96 -12.30 -22.80 0.29
N ASP A 97 -13.23 -21.87 0.10
CA ASP A 97 -13.50 -21.26 -1.20
C ASP A 97 -12.54 -20.07 -1.48
N PHE A 98 -11.79 -19.60 -0.47
CA PHE A 98 -10.92 -18.43 -0.56
C PHE A 98 -9.56 -18.65 0.08
N LEU A 99 -8.52 -18.04 -0.49
CA LEU A 99 -7.16 -18.02 0.04
C LEU A 99 -6.88 -16.77 0.90
N ILE A 100 -7.93 -16.29 1.58
CA ILE A 100 -7.85 -15.15 2.49
C ILE A 100 -7.61 -15.64 3.92
N GLU A 101 -6.52 -15.20 4.52
CA GLU A 101 -6.22 -15.39 5.94
C GLU A 101 -6.13 -14.03 6.62
N SER A 102 -6.57 -13.95 7.87
CA SER A 102 -6.58 -12.67 8.59
C SER A 102 -6.17 -12.77 10.06
N CYS A 103 -6.07 -13.98 10.61
CA CYS A 103 -5.58 -14.18 11.97
C CYS A 103 -4.13 -14.67 11.92
N PHE A 104 -3.20 -13.86 12.42
CA PHE A 104 -1.77 -14.13 12.42
C PHE A 104 -1.26 -14.24 13.85
N LEU A 105 -1.90 -15.14 14.60
CA LEU A 105 -1.51 -15.51 15.95
C LEU A 105 -0.83 -16.88 15.92
N PRO A 106 0.10 -17.19 16.85
CA PRO A 106 0.81 -18.48 16.88
C PRO A 106 -0.08 -19.73 16.95
N MET A 107 -1.35 -19.56 17.37
CA MET A 107 -2.34 -20.64 17.45
C MET A 107 -2.95 -21.01 16.08
N ASN A 108 -2.69 -20.23 15.04
CA ASN A 108 -3.19 -20.51 13.71
C ASN A 108 -2.17 -21.37 12.94
N ASP A 109 -2.47 -22.66 12.80
CA ASP A 109 -1.59 -23.63 12.12
C ASP A 109 -1.39 -23.36 10.62
N ASN A 110 -2.15 -22.43 10.02
CA ASN A 110 -1.99 -22.03 8.61
C ASN A 110 -0.94 -20.95 8.40
N VAL A 111 -0.32 -20.42 9.44
CA VAL A 111 0.71 -19.39 9.35
C VAL A 111 1.98 -19.78 10.09
N GLU A 112 3.13 -19.33 9.60
CA GLU A 112 4.44 -19.67 10.14
C GLU A 112 5.37 -18.46 10.04
N GLN A 113 6.19 -18.24 11.07
CA GLN A 113 7.27 -17.26 11.00
C GLN A 113 8.52 -17.91 10.41
N VAL A 114 9.10 -17.28 9.38
CA VAL A 114 10.31 -17.79 8.72
C VAL A 114 11.47 -16.84 8.96
N ALA A 115 12.52 -17.31 9.65
CA ALA A 115 13.73 -16.52 9.91
C ALA A 115 14.72 -16.61 8.74
N SER A 116 14.30 -16.17 7.55
CA SER A 116 15.11 -16.20 6.32
C SER A 116 14.69 -15.08 5.39
N GLN A 117 15.51 -14.85 4.36
CA GLN A 117 15.11 -14.08 3.19
C GLN A 117 14.36 -15.00 2.23
N LEU A 118 13.26 -14.53 1.67
CA LEU A 118 12.47 -15.25 0.66
C LEU A 118 12.13 -14.32 -0.50
N ALA A 119 11.87 -14.90 -1.66
CA ALA A 119 11.33 -14.17 -2.79
C ALA A 119 10.24 -14.99 -3.48
N TRP A 120 9.37 -14.30 -4.22
CA TRP A 120 8.40 -14.91 -5.11
C TRP A 120 8.56 -14.30 -6.48
N ASP A 121 8.68 -15.16 -7.50
CA ASP A 121 8.52 -14.77 -8.89
C ASP A 121 7.10 -14.23 -9.13
N PRO A 122 6.86 -13.57 -10.29
CA PRO A 122 5.55 -13.00 -10.60
C PRO A 122 4.42 -14.03 -10.45
N PHE A 123 3.46 -13.72 -9.58
CA PHE A 123 2.38 -14.66 -9.27
C PHE A 123 1.59 -15.06 -10.53
N PRO A 124 1.27 -16.34 -10.71
CA PRO A 124 0.60 -16.81 -11.93
C PRO A 124 -0.74 -16.12 -12.18
N MET A 125 -0.93 -15.65 -13.41
CA MET A 125 -2.22 -15.15 -13.88
C MET A 125 -3.20 -16.32 -14.07
N PRO A 126 -4.51 -16.13 -13.88
CA PRO A 126 -5.48 -17.15 -14.22
C PRO A 126 -5.40 -17.45 -15.72
N THR A 127 -5.56 -18.72 -16.07
CA THR A 127 -5.67 -19.18 -17.45
C THR A 127 -6.93 -18.61 -18.12
N ALA A 128 -6.98 -18.62 -19.45
CA ALA A 128 -8.10 -18.05 -20.20
C ALA A 128 -9.47 -18.72 -19.90
N SER A 129 -9.48 -19.96 -19.41
CA SER A 129 -10.68 -20.70 -19.01
C SER A 129 -11.11 -20.45 -17.56
N GLU A 130 -10.26 -19.85 -16.74
CA GLU A 130 -10.59 -19.55 -15.35
C GLU A 130 -11.31 -18.21 -15.26
N HIS A 131 -12.44 -18.19 -14.55
CA HIS A 131 -13.23 -16.99 -14.31
C HIS A 131 -13.06 -16.56 -12.85
N VAL A 132 -12.05 -15.73 -12.60
CA VAL A 132 -11.67 -15.27 -11.26
C VAL A 132 -11.82 -13.76 -11.19
N ASP A 133 -12.74 -13.27 -10.37
CA ASP A 133 -12.87 -11.83 -10.12
C ASP A 133 -11.83 -11.33 -9.11
N PHE A 134 -11.86 -10.03 -8.80
CA PHE A 134 -10.91 -9.42 -7.86
C PHE A 134 -10.93 -10.08 -6.47
N VAL A 135 -12.11 -10.38 -5.92
CA VAL A 135 -12.27 -10.89 -4.54
C VAL A 135 -11.83 -12.34 -4.46
N HIS A 136 -12.24 -13.17 -5.42
CA HIS A 136 -11.81 -14.56 -5.53
C HIS A 136 -10.31 -14.66 -5.86
N GLY A 137 -9.77 -13.65 -6.53
CA GLY A 137 -8.36 -13.55 -6.88
C GLY A 137 -7.45 -13.18 -5.72
N LEU A 138 -7.97 -12.75 -4.57
CA LEU A 138 -7.17 -12.39 -3.39
C LEU A 138 -6.54 -13.64 -2.75
N LYS A 139 -5.21 -13.58 -2.58
CA LYS A 139 -4.41 -14.65 -1.96
C LYS A 139 -3.47 -14.02 -0.94
N THR A 140 -3.61 -14.43 0.32
CA THR A 140 -2.86 -13.82 1.43
C THR A 140 -1.45 -14.38 1.50
N ILE A 141 -0.46 -13.51 1.45
CA ILE A 141 0.95 -13.87 1.57
C ILE A 141 1.33 -14.05 3.04
N GLY A 142 0.94 -13.09 3.87
CA GLY A 142 1.21 -13.12 5.31
C GLY A 142 0.71 -11.87 5.99
N GLY A 143 0.98 -11.75 7.28
CA GLY A 143 0.54 -10.61 8.09
C GLY A 143 0.93 -10.77 9.55
N ASN A 144 0.40 -9.88 10.38
CA ASN A 144 0.50 -9.96 11.84
C ASN A 144 -0.82 -9.50 12.48
N GLY A 145 -1.09 -9.93 13.71
CA GLY A 145 -2.26 -9.50 14.47
C GLY A 145 -3.58 -10.17 14.08
N ASP A 146 -4.69 -9.52 14.41
CA ASP A 146 -6.06 -10.03 14.25
C ASP A 146 -7.05 -8.87 14.06
N PRO A 147 -7.91 -8.90 13.02
CA PRO A 147 -8.88 -7.83 12.76
C PRO A 147 -9.89 -7.62 13.89
N THR A 148 -10.22 -8.65 14.66
CA THR A 148 -11.14 -8.55 15.80
C THR A 148 -10.54 -7.77 16.97
N LEU A 149 -9.21 -7.73 17.07
CA LEU A 149 -8.46 -6.89 18.00
C LEU A 149 -8.21 -5.47 17.45
N ARG A 150 -8.62 -5.20 16.20
CA ARG A 150 -8.31 -3.99 15.44
C ARG A 150 -6.81 -3.68 15.51
N GLU A 151 -6.01 -4.68 15.18
CA GLU A 151 -4.56 -4.58 15.30
C GLU A 151 -3.85 -5.50 14.32
N GLY A 152 -2.82 -4.96 13.67
CA GLY A 152 -2.02 -5.68 12.71
C GLY A 152 -2.45 -5.40 11.28
N MET A 153 -2.05 -6.28 10.37
CA MET A 153 -2.24 -6.10 8.94
C MET A 153 -2.12 -7.43 8.21
N ALA A 154 -2.55 -7.45 6.95
CA ALA A 154 -2.34 -8.55 6.02
C ALA A 154 -1.78 -8.02 4.69
N ILE A 155 -0.96 -8.83 4.05
CA ILE A 155 -0.47 -8.63 2.69
C ILE A 155 -1.12 -9.67 1.81
N HIS A 156 -1.72 -9.21 0.72
CA HIS A 156 -2.28 -10.05 -0.31
C HIS A 156 -1.67 -9.72 -1.66
N ILE A 157 -1.72 -10.71 -2.54
CA ILE A 157 -1.72 -10.47 -3.99
C ILE A 157 -3.12 -10.70 -4.52
N TYR A 158 -3.44 -10.08 -5.64
CA TYR A 158 -4.63 -10.43 -6.41
C TYR A 158 -4.23 -10.83 -7.83
N THR A 159 -4.93 -11.83 -8.37
CA THR A 159 -4.83 -12.24 -9.78
C THR A 159 -6.24 -12.51 -10.30
N ALA A 160 -6.74 -11.70 -11.22
CA ALA A 160 -8.13 -11.73 -11.68
C ALA A 160 -8.20 -11.74 -13.22
N SER A 161 -9.16 -12.47 -13.77
CA SER A 161 -9.39 -12.61 -15.21
C SER A 161 -10.74 -12.02 -15.66
N THR A 162 -11.66 -11.75 -14.73
CA THR A 162 -12.99 -11.24 -15.05
C THR A 162 -13.44 -10.10 -14.13
N SER A 163 -14.32 -9.25 -14.64
CA SER A 163 -14.94 -8.18 -13.86
C SER A 163 -15.93 -8.74 -12.85
N MET A 164 -16.11 -8.05 -11.72
CA MET A 164 -17.22 -8.33 -10.81
C MET A 164 -18.56 -7.95 -11.47
N ASP A 165 -19.41 -8.94 -11.79
CA ASP A 165 -20.76 -8.74 -12.32
C ASP A 165 -21.80 -8.72 -11.20
N ARG A 166 -22.70 -7.71 -11.21
CA ARG A 166 -23.76 -7.44 -10.20
C ARG A 166 -23.38 -7.91 -8.78
N SER A 167 -22.15 -7.60 -8.39
CA SER A 167 -21.60 -7.95 -7.10
C SER A 167 -20.73 -6.82 -6.59
N ALA A 168 -20.65 -6.71 -5.26
CA ALA A 168 -19.79 -5.75 -4.59
C ALA A 168 -19.13 -6.40 -3.37
N PHE A 169 -17.98 -5.86 -2.99
CA PHE A 169 -17.24 -6.25 -1.82
C PHE A 169 -17.22 -5.11 -0.80
N CYS A 170 -17.29 -5.47 0.48
CA CYS A 170 -17.20 -4.55 1.59
C CYS A 170 -16.26 -5.15 2.64
N ASN A 171 -15.10 -4.53 2.82
CA ASN A 171 -14.19 -4.94 3.88
C ASN A 171 -14.54 -4.21 5.18
N ASN A 172 -15.05 -4.91 6.20
CA ASN A 172 -15.30 -4.30 7.51
C ASN A 172 -14.12 -4.45 8.49
N ASP A 173 -13.07 -5.18 8.10
CA ASP A 173 -11.93 -5.48 8.98
C ASP A 173 -10.86 -4.39 8.93
N GLY A 174 -10.70 -3.71 7.79
CA GLY A 174 -9.60 -2.80 7.57
C GLY A 174 -9.66 -2.01 6.27
N ASP A 175 -8.72 -1.08 6.14
CA ASP A 175 -8.50 -0.31 4.91
C ASP A 175 -7.63 -1.12 3.95
N PHE A 176 -7.96 -1.13 2.66
CA PHE A 176 -7.12 -1.67 1.61
C PHE A 176 -6.33 -0.58 0.91
N LEU A 177 -5.01 -0.72 0.84
CA LEU A 177 -4.15 -0.06 -0.15
C LEU A 177 -3.88 -1.03 -1.29
N ILE A 178 -4.31 -0.69 -2.50
CA ILE A 178 -4.22 -1.54 -3.70
C ILE A 178 -3.23 -0.93 -4.69
N LEU A 179 -2.34 -1.77 -5.22
CA LEU A 179 -1.30 -1.42 -6.18
C LEU A 179 -1.41 -2.30 -7.44
N PRO A 180 -2.03 -1.81 -8.52
CA PRO A 180 -2.05 -2.53 -9.79
C PRO A 180 -0.64 -2.68 -10.37
N GLN A 181 -0.31 -3.88 -10.83
CA GLN A 181 0.95 -4.19 -11.50
C GLN A 181 0.73 -4.47 -12.99
N VAL A 182 -0.28 -5.29 -13.31
CA VAL A 182 -0.76 -5.55 -14.67
C VAL A 182 -2.23 -5.21 -14.75
N GLY A 183 -2.64 -4.57 -15.84
CA GLY A 183 -4.02 -4.19 -16.09
C GLY A 183 -4.45 -2.99 -15.23
N LEU A 184 -5.32 -2.18 -15.79
CA LEU A 184 -5.94 -1.05 -15.11
C LEU A 184 -7.25 -1.51 -14.47
N LEU A 185 -7.54 -0.99 -13.28
CA LEU A 185 -8.76 -1.27 -12.53
C LEU A 185 -9.75 -0.12 -12.69
N ASP A 186 -10.97 -0.42 -13.13
CA ASP A 186 -12.10 0.53 -13.06
C ASP A 186 -12.92 0.19 -11.81
N ILE A 187 -12.72 0.97 -10.75
CA ILE A 187 -13.30 0.74 -9.44
C ILE A 187 -14.51 1.64 -9.26
N GLN A 188 -15.67 1.05 -8.99
CA GLN A 188 -16.86 1.78 -8.58
C GLN A 188 -17.05 1.60 -7.08
N THR A 189 -17.10 2.71 -6.36
CA THR A 189 -17.36 2.76 -4.91
C THR A 189 -18.71 3.42 -4.63
N GLU A 190 -19.21 3.34 -3.40
CA GLU A 190 -20.40 4.11 -2.98
C GLU A 190 -20.22 5.63 -3.16
N LEU A 191 -18.99 6.16 -3.17
CA LEU A 191 -18.73 7.59 -3.24
C LEU A 191 -18.41 8.08 -4.67
N GLY A 192 -18.32 7.16 -5.62
CA GLY A 192 -18.05 7.45 -7.03
C GLY A 192 -17.03 6.50 -7.65
N ARG A 193 -16.59 6.83 -8.87
CA ARG A 193 -15.73 5.97 -9.70
C ARG A 193 -14.28 6.41 -9.66
N ILE A 194 -13.37 5.44 -9.66
CA ILE A 194 -11.92 5.63 -9.60
C ILE A 194 -11.28 4.70 -10.61
N MET A 195 -10.53 5.26 -11.56
CA MET A 195 -9.69 4.50 -12.47
C MET A 195 -8.28 4.38 -11.88
N VAL A 196 -7.67 3.21 -11.87
CA VAL A 196 -6.33 3.02 -11.27
C VAL A 196 -5.44 2.22 -12.20
N ARG A 197 -4.37 2.83 -12.69
CA ARG A 197 -3.39 2.17 -13.57
C ARG A 197 -2.14 1.71 -12.79
N PRO A 198 -1.33 0.80 -13.37
CA PRO A 198 0.02 0.58 -12.87
C PRO A 198 0.80 1.90 -12.77
N GLY A 199 1.45 2.11 -11.63
CA GLY A 199 2.07 3.39 -11.24
C GLY A 199 1.23 4.26 -10.32
N GLU A 200 -0.03 3.89 -10.09
CA GLU A 200 -0.90 4.53 -9.11
C GLU A 200 -1.22 3.58 -7.96
N LEU A 201 -1.53 4.15 -6.79
CA LEU A 201 -2.16 3.45 -5.67
C LEU A 201 -3.58 3.93 -5.50
N VAL A 202 -4.43 3.09 -4.91
CA VAL A 202 -5.75 3.48 -4.39
C VAL A 202 -5.94 2.95 -2.99
N VAL A 203 -6.55 3.76 -2.12
CA VAL A 203 -6.98 3.34 -0.78
C VAL A 203 -8.50 3.31 -0.73
N ILE A 204 -9.05 2.18 -0.30
CA ILE A 204 -10.48 2.00 -0.03
C ILE A 204 -10.63 1.65 1.44
N GLN A 205 -11.26 2.55 2.19
CA GLN A 205 -11.35 2.41 3.64
C GLN A 205 -12.45 1.44 4.06
N ALA A 206 -12.32 0.92 5.28
CA ALA A 206 -13.24 -0.06 5.84
C ALA A 206 -14.72 0.37 5.78
N GLY A 207 -15.60 -0.55 5.43
CA GLY A 207 -17.05 -0.36 5.37
C GLY A 207 -17.57 0.25 4.05
N ILE A 208 -16.69 0.70 3.15
CA ILE A 208 -17.10 1.23 1.85
C ILE A 208 -17.30 0.07 0.86
N LYS A 209 -18.50 -0.04 0.28
CA LYS A 209 -18.78 -1.01 -0.77
C LYS A 209 -18.11 -0.58 -2.07
N PHE A 210 -17.47 -1.52 -2.74
CA PHE A 210 -16.87 -1.31 -4.06
C PHE A 210 -16.99 -2.53 -4.96
N ARG A 211 -16.85 -2.33 -6.26
CA ARG A 211 -16.63 -3.39 -7.25
C ARG A 211 -15.49 -3.03 -8.18
N VAL A 212 -14.87 -4.05 -8.76
CA VAL A 212 -13.73 -3.89 -9.67
C VAL A 212 -14.10 -4.45 -11.04
N SER A 213 -13.98 -3.60 -12.06
CA SER A 213 -14.08 -3.99 -13.47
C SER A 213 -12.71 -4.00 -14.13
N LEU A 214 -12.52 -4.93 -15.06
CA LEU A 214 -11.26 -5.19 -15.76
C LEU A 214 -11.42 -4.89 -17.26
N PRO A 215 -11.47 -3.61 -17.67
CA PRO A 215 -11.84 -3.22 -19.04
C PRO A 215 -10.86 -3.71 -20.13
N PHE A 216 -9.61 -4.00 -19.75
CA PHE A 216 -8.55 -4.39 -20.69
C PHE A 216 -8.06 -5.83 -20.47
N GLY A 217 -8.85 -6.66 -19.81
CA GLY A 217 -8.54 -8.06 -19.56
C GLY A 217 -7.90 -8.32 -18.19
N PRO A 218 -7.22 -9.48 -18.02
CA PRO A 218 -6.74 -9.92 -16.72
C PRO A 218 -5.83 -8.90 -16.01
N SER A 219 -5.93 -8.84 -14.69
CA SER A 219 -5.16 -7.92 -13.85
C SER A 219 -4.48 -8.66 -12.69
N ARG A 220 -3.31 -8.15 -12.28
CA ARG A 220 -2.57 -8.59 -11.10
C ARG A 220 -2.01 -7.39 -10.37
N GLY A 221 -1.91 -7.51 -9.06
CA GLY A 221 -1.28 -6.51 -8.22
C GLY A 221 -1.22 -6.94 -6.77
N TYR A 222 -0.95 -5.95 -5.92
CA TYR A 222 -0.69 -6.15 -4.50
C TYR A 222 -1.75 -5.42 -3.68
N VAL A 223 -2.05 -5.94 -2.49
CA VAL A 223 -2.95 -5.30 -1.53
C VAL A 223 -2.34 -5.39 -0.14
N GLN A 224 -2.31 -4.27 0.58
CA GLN A 224 -2.10 -4.27 2.01
C GLN A 224 -3.42 -3.93 2.70
N GLU A 225 -3.79 -4.75 3.68
CA GLU A 225 -4.94 -4.56 4.54
C GLU A 225 -4.46 -4.17 5.94
N ILE A 226 -4.87 -3.01 6.47
CA ILE A 226 -4.52 -2.59 7.84
C ILE A 226 -5.70 -2.69 8.79
N PHE A 227 -5.49 -3.25 9.97
CA PHE A 227 -6.52 -3.43 10.99
C PHE A 227 -6.44 -2.33 12.05
N GLY A 228 -7.51 -1.55 12.20
CA GLY A 228 -7.66 -0.61 13.31
C GLY A 228 -6.93 0.73 13.18
N SER A 229 -6.36 1.04 12.02
CA SER A 229 -5.81 2.35 11.67
C SER A 229 -6.25 2.73 10.25
N HIS A 230 -6.02 3.99 9.87
CA HIS A 230 -6.13 4.47 8.49
C HIS A 230 -4.75 4.84 7.96
N TYR A 231 -4.61 4.90 6.64
CA TYR A 231 -3.43 5.48 6.00
C TYR A 231 -3.44 7.00 6.17
N GLU A 232 -2.30 7.56 6.51
CA GLU A 232 -2.02 8.97 6.74
C GLU A 232 -0.76 9.38 5.97
N LEU A 233 -0.56 10.69 5.73
CA LEU A 233 0.73 11.19 5.27
C LEU A 233 1.75 11.14 6.42
N PRO A 234 3.04 10.86 6.14
CA PRO A 234 4.06 10.86 7.17
C PRO A 234 4.28 12.26 7.75
N GLU A 235 4.68 12.32 9.02
CA GLU A 235 5.18 13.55 9.61
C GLU A 235 6.47 13.98 8.90
N LEU A 236 6.55 15.24 8.46
CA LEU A 236 7.69 15.71 7.65
C LEU A 236 8.89 16.16 8.49
N GLY A 237 8.71 16.35 9.80
CA GLY A 237 9.79 16.75 10.71
C GLY A 237 10.57 17.97 10.20
N PRO A 238 11.92 17.94 10.18
CA PRO A 238 12.75 19.03 9.70
C PRO A 238 12.56 19.46 8.24
N MET A 239 11.91 18.64 7.39
CA MET A 239 11.60 19.04 6.00
C MET A 239 10.56 20.17 5.96
N GLY A 240 9.81 20.36 7.05
CA GLY A 240 8.84 21.44 7.17
C GLY A 240 7.52 21.08 6.50
N SER A 241 7.05 21.91 5.57
CA SER A 241 5.69 21.82 5.03
C SER A 241 5.59 21.27 3.60
N ASN A 242 6.70 20.85 2.99
CA ASN A 242 6.74 20.49 1.57
C ASN A 242 7.74 19.37 1.30
N GLY A 243 7.44 18.51 0.32
CA GLY A 243 8.25 17.34 -0.05
C GLY A 243 7.43 16.06 -0.04
N MET A 244 8.01 14.95 -0.49
CA MET A 244 7.36 13.63 -0.53
C MET A 244 6.04 13.66 -1.32
N ALA A 245 4.97 13.04 -0.79
CA ALA A 245 3.65 13.04 -1.39
C ALA A 245 2.86 14.29 -0.97
N TYR A 246 2.66 15.23 -1.89
CA TYR A 246 1.88 16.42 -1.60
C TYR A 246 0.39 16.08 -1.38
N PRO A 247 -0.25 16.65 -0.34
CA PRO A 247 -1.68 16.44 -0.08
C PRO A 247 -2.58 16.76 -1.27
N ARG A 248 -2.26 17.79 -2.06
CA ARG A 248 -3.07 18.23 -3.21
C ARG A 248 -3.15 17.20 -4.33
N ASP A 249 -2.20 16.27 -4.39
CA ASP A 249 -2.03 15.37 -5.53
C ASP A 249 -2.80 14.05 -5.36
N PHE A 250 -3.55 13.92 -4.25
CA PHE A 250 -4.49 12.84 -3.98
C PHE A 250 -5.86 13.16 -4.57
N ASP A 251 -6.33 12.28 -5.44
CA ASP A 251 -7.59 12.40 -6.17
C ASP A 251 -8.69 11.58 -5.45
N ILE A 252 -9.83 12.21 -5.17
CA ILE A 252 -11.00 11.65 -4.45
C ILE A 252 -12.21 11.70 -5.40
N PRO A 253 -12.99 10.62 -5.56
CA PRO A 253 -14.03 10.56 -6.59
C PRO A 253 -15.11 11.64 -6.39
N VAL A 254 -15.71 12.09 -7.48
CA VAL A 254 -16.98 12.85 -7.41
C VAL A 254 -18.15 11.89 -7.25
N ALA A 255 -19.24 12.35 -6.60
CA ALA A 255 -20.46 11.56 -6.44
C ALA A 255 -20.96 11.02 -7.80
N SER A 256 -21.23 9.72 -7.85
CA SER A 256 -21.75 9.01 -9.02
C SER A 256 -22.64 7.88 -8.53
N PHE A 257 -23.79 7.69 -9.17
CA PHE A 257 -24.77 6.69 -8.79
C PHE A 257 -25.37 6.00 -10.02
N ASP A 258 -25.79 4.76 -9.82
CA ASP A 258 -26.49 3.95 -10.80
C ASP A 258 -27.97 3.81 -10.43
N ILE A 259 -28.82 3.66 -11.45
CA ILE A 259 -30.23 3.31 -11.29
C ILE A 259 -30.41 1.87 -11.75
N ASP A 260 -30.30 0.94 -10.81
CA ASP A 260 -30.46 -0.49 -11.08
C ASP A 260 -31.23 -1.17 -9.94
N SER A 261 -32.30 -1.90 -10.31
CA SER A 261 -33.15 -2.68 -9.41
C SER A 261 -33.12 -4.19 -9.71
N SER A 262 -32.07 -4.66 -10.39
CA SER A 262 -31.77 -6.07 -10.56
C SER A 262 -31.24 -6.69 -9.25
N ALA A 263 -31.09 -8.01 -9.23
CA ALA A 263 -30.51 -8.71 -8.08
C ALA A 263 -28.98 -8.52 -8.02
N TRP A 264 -28.48 -8.21 -6.83
CA TRP A 264 -27.07 -7.99 -6.53
C TRP A 264 -26.60 -8.86 -5.37
N ASN A 265 -25.36 -9.34 -5.45
CA ASN A 265 -24.69 -10.09 -4.38
C ASN A 265 -23.64 -9.22 -3.70
N ILE A 266 -23.76 -9.03 -2.38
CA ILE A 266 -22.79 -8.23 -1.61
C ILE A 266 -21.99 -9.16 -0.71
N VAL A 267 -20.67 -9.17 -0.89
CA VAL A 267 -19.74 -9.92 -0.06
C VAL A 267 -19.15 -9.00 1.00
N TYR A 268 -19.33 -9.36 2.27
CA TYR A 268 -18.77 -8.67 3.42
C TYR A 268 -17.64 -9.49 4.03
N LYS A 269 -16.48 -8.88 4.26
CA LYS A 269 -15.43 -9.44 5.12
C LYS A 269 -15.59 -8.88 6.52
N LEU A 270 -15.77 -9.76 7.51
CA LEU A 270 -15.97 -9.41 8.92
C LEU A 270 -15.34 -10.46 9.83
N GLY A 271 -14.45 -10.03 10.73
CA GLY A 271 -13.71 -10.89 11.65
C GLY A 271 -12.86 -11.94 10.91
N GLY A 272 -12.26 -11.59 9.77
CA GLY A 272 -11.48 -12.50 8.94
C GLY A 272 -12.31 -13.58 8.25
N ARG A 273 -13.62 -13.39 8.11
CA ARG A 273 -14.55 -14.33 7.47
C ARG A 273 -15.41 -13.61 6.43
N LEU A 274 -15.64 -14.28 5.32
CA LEU A 274 -16.51 -13.78 4.27
C LEU A 274 -17.96 -14.20 4.52
N HIS A 275 -18.87 -13.27 4.25
CA HIS A 275 -20.31 -13.45 4.28
C HIS A 275 -20.89 -12.88 3.00
N THR A 276 -21.98 -13.43 2.50
CA THR A 276 -22.71 -12.91 1.33
C THR A 276 -24.15 -12.63 1.69
N CYS A 277 -24.74 -11.62 1.05
CA CYS A 277 -26.19 -11.42 1.05
C CYS A 277 -26.67 -10.93 -0.32
N GLU A 278 -27.92 -11.24 -0.63
CA GLU A 278 -28.60 -10.71 -1.80
C GLU A 278 -29.34 -9.39 -1.46
N GLN A 279 -29.41 -8.49 -2.43
CA GLN A 279 -30.32 -7.34 -2.42
C GLN A 279 -30.88 -7.09 -3.82
N SER A 280 -32.04 -6.44 -3.91
CA SER A 280 -32.75 -6.22 -5.19
C SER A 280 -32.42 -4.88 -5.86
N HIS A 281 -31.20 -4.37 -5.66
CA HIS A 281 -30.74 -3.11 -6.22
C HIS A 281 -29.22 -2.99 -6.15
N THR A 282 -28.64 -2.09 -6.95
CA THR A 282 -27.22 -1.72 -6.83
C THR A 282 -26.91 -1.06 -5.48
N PRO A 283 -25.77 -1.36 -4.84
CA PRO A 283 -25.30 -0.62 -3.67
C PRO A 283 -24.72 0.76 -4.02
N PHE A 284 -24.51 1.04 -5.31
CA PHE A 284 -23.90 2.27 -5.82
C PHE A 284 -24.97 3.32 -6.14
N ASP A 285 -25.81 3.62 -5.15
CA ASP A 285 -27.00 4.46 -5.31
C ASP A 285 -26.95 5.76 -4.47
N VAL A 286 -25.73 6.25 -4.19
CA VAL A 286 -25.46 7.47 -3.43
C VAL A 286 -25.43 8.68 -4.37
N VAL A 287 -26.48 9.50 -4.32
CA VAL A 287 -26.66 10.66 -5.21
C VAL A 287 -25.77 11.84 -4.80
N ALA A 288 -25.54 11.99 -3.50
CA ALA A 288 -24.65 12.99 -2.94
C ALA A 288 -24.04 12.50 -1.63
N TRP A 289 -22.88 13.04 -1.29
CA TRP A 289 -22.21 12.74 -0.03
C TRP A 289 -21.39 13.93 0.46
N HIS A 290 -21.15 14.01 1.77
CA HIS A 290 -20.16 14.93 2.33
C HIS A 290 -19.44 14.33 3.54
N GLY A 291 -18.15 14.63 3.70
CA GLY A 291 -17.31 14.05 4.74
C GLY A 291 -15.84 14.05 4.41
N ASN A 292 -15.04 13.42 5.27
CA ASN A 292 -13.59 13.21 5.09
C ASN A 292 -13.20 11.72 5.10
N TYR A 293 -14.18 10.82 5.01
CA TYR A 293 -13.98 9.38 4.89
C TYR A 293 -14.38 8.94 3.48
N ALA A 294 -13.44 9.00 2.56
CA ALA A 294 -13.65 8.73 1.15
C ALA A 294 -12.41 8.05 0.54
N PRO A 295 -12.62 7.11 -0.41
CA PRO A 295 -11.52 6.46 -1.09
C PRO A 295 -10.72 7.48 -1.89
N PHE A 296 -9.44 7.23 -2.09
CA PHE A 296 -8.55 8.14 -2.81
C PHE A 296 -7.52 7.37 -3.62
N LYS A 297 -7.07 7.96 -4.74
CA LYS A 297 -5.94 7.47 -5.52
C LYS A 297 -4.79 8.48 -5.53
N TYR A 298 -3.59 7.98 -5.77
CA TYR A 298 -2.38 8.79 -5.91
C TYR A 298 -1.47 8.22 -6.99
N ALA A 299 -1.00 9.09 -7.87
CA ALA A 299 -0.07 8.71 -8.92
C ALA A 299 1.37 8.86 -8.42
N ILE A 300 2.10 7.74 -8.34
CA ILE A 300 3.39 7.66 -7.64
C ILE A 300 4.46 8.47 -8.37
N GLU A 301 4.32 8.71 -9.67
CA GLU A 301 5.24 9.59 -10.40
C GLU A 301 5.21 11.05 -9.92
N LYS A 302 4.18 11.47 -9.15
CA LYS A 302 4.09 12.80 -8.54
C LYS A 302 4.93 12.92 -7.26
N PHE A 303 5.53 11.83 -6.77
CA PHE A 303 6.30 11.83 -5.54
C PHE A 303 7.56 12.69 -5.65
N VAL A 304 7.76 13.60 -4.70
CA VAL A 304 8.94 14.45 -4.65
C VAL A 304 10.01 13.76 -3.82
N ASN A 305 10.98 13.14 -4.51
CA ASN A 305 12.10 12.48 -3.87
C ASN A 305 12.92 13.44 -3.00
N MET A 306 13.24 12.95 -1.80
CA MET A 306 14.17 13.57 -0.87
C MET A 306 15.37 12.63 -0.70
N ALA A 307 16.57 13.19 -0.51
CA ALA A 307 17.79 12.43 -0.35
C ALA A 307 18.89 13.30 0.28
N ASN A 308 19.92 12.65 0.82
CA ASN A 308 21.18 13.34 1.11
C ASN A 308 21.83 13.80 -0.21
N VAL A 309 22.26 15.04 -0.25
CA VAL A 309 22.82 15.65 -1.48
C VAL A 309 24.35 15.63 -1.52
N GLU A 310 25.03 15.52 -0.37
CA GLU A 310 26.49 15.64 -0.28
C GLU A 310 27.19 14.39 0.22
N LYS A 311 26.75 13.81 1.35
CA LYS A 311 27.39 12.67 2.01
C LYS A 311 26.35 11.69 2.54
N ASP A 312 26.75 10.44 2.65
CA ASP A 312 25.99 9.32 3.21
C ASP A 312 24.67 9.04 2.47
N LEU A 313 24.03 7.94 2.84
CA LEU A 313 22.69 7.62 2.40
C LEU A 313 21.68 7.98 3.48
N ALA A 314 20.51 8.47 3.07
CA ALA A 314 19.37 8.59 3.96
C ALA A 314 18.74 7.21 4.16
N ASP A 315 18.17 6.99 5.35
CA ASP A 315 17.35 5.82 5.62
C ASP A 315 16.16 5.75 4.64
N PRO A 316 15.72 4.55 4.23
CA PRO A 316 14.71 4.40 3.18
C PRO A 316 13.37 5.03 3.53
N THR A 317 13.09 5.28 4.81
CA THR A 317 11.87 5.97 5.28
C THR A 317 11.71 7.38 4.69
N ILE A 318 12.78 7.98 4.13
CA ILE A 318 12.72 9.21 3.34
C ILE A 318 11.88 9.07 2.04
N TYR A 319 11.55 7.84 1.64
CA TYR A 319 10.71 7.50 0.49
C TYR A 319 9.27 7.15 0.85
N THR A 320 8.84 7.41 2.09
CA THR A 320 7.48 7.10 2.57
C THR A 320 6.44 7.96 1.85
N VAL A 321 5.45 7.32 1.23
CA VAL A 321 4.29 7.95 0.59
C VAL A 321 3.11 8.00 1.57
N LEU A 322 2.82 6.88 2.23
CA LEU A 322 1.75 6.76 3.22
C LEU A 322 2.23 5.92 4.41
N THR A 323 1.72 6.23 5.60
CA THR A 323 1.99 5.49 6.84
C THR A 323 0.68 5.11 7.52
N ALA A 324 0.67 4.03 8.29
CA ALA A 324 -0.41 3.72 9.22
C ALA A 324 0.15 3.66 10.64
N ARG A 325 -0.54 4.26 11.61
CA ARG A 325 -0.08 4.30 13.00
C ARG A 325 -0.34 2.97 13.70
N SER A 326 0.58 2.58 14.58
CA SER A 326 0.34 1.47 15.52
C SER A 326 -0.40 1.97 16.76
N LYS A 327 -0.73 1.04 17.67
CA LYS A 327 -1.23 1.40 19.01
C LYS A 327 -0.15 2.02 19.91
N VAL A 328 1.13 1.87 19.57
CA VAL A 328 2.24 2.45 20.31
C VAL A 328 2.47 3.88 19.82
N PRO A 329 2.33 4.91 20.69
CA PRO A 329 2.50 6.30 20.28
C PRO A 329 3.88 6.56 19.65
N GLY A 330 3.89 7.23 18.50
CA GLY A 330 5.13 7.56 17.77
C GLY A 330 5.73 6.40 16.97
N VAL A 331 5.08 5.23 16.94
CA VAL A 331 5.53 4.05 16.18
C VAL A 331 4.52 3.72 15.10
N THR A 332 5.00 3.55 13.87
CA THR A 332 4.18 3.16 12.72
C THR A 332 3.87 1.67 12.78
N LEU A 333 2.70 1.26 12.32
CA LEU A 333 2.36 -0.14 12.06
C LEU A 333 3.07 -0.59 10.77
N THR A 334 2.96 0.25 9.73
CA THR A 334 3.54 0.03 8.42
C THR A 334 3.76 1.36 7.72
N ASP A 335 4.77 1.40 6.87
CA ASP A 335 5.05 2.49 5.96
C ASP A 335 5.06 1.95 4.52
N PHE A 336 4.35 2.61 3.61
CA PHE A 336 4.41 2.35 2.18
C PHE A 336 5.41 3.31 1.54
N LEU A 337 6.51 2.77 1.04
CA LEU A 337 7.62 3.48 0.42
C LEU A 337 7.59 3.27 -1.09
N ALA A 338 7.98 4.29 -1.87
CA ALA A 338 8.11 4.19 -3.31
C ALA A 338 9.52 4.57 -3.79
N PHE A 339 10.16 3.68 -4.54
CA PHE A 339 11.46 3.92 -5.15
C PHE A 339 11.25 4.31 -6.61
N THR A 340 11.33 5.62 -6.85
CA THR A 340 11.13 6.25 -8.16
C THR A 340 12.47 6.76 -8.73
N PRO A 341 12.52 7.15 -10.01
CA PRO A 341 13.73 7.71 -10.61
C PRO A 341 14.24 8.94 -9.83
N ARG A 342 15.54 8.95 -9.50
CA ARG A 342 16.14 10.03 -8.71
C ARG A 342 17.61 10.24 -9.01
N TRP A 343 18.15 11.38 -8.59
CA TRP A 343 19.58 11.65 -8.60
C TRP A 343 20.28 10.99 -7.42
N SER A 344 21.46 10.43 -7.67
CA SER A 344 22.41 9.97 -6.67
C SER A 344 23.70 10.76 -6.82
N THR A 345 23.97 11.66 -5.87
CA THR A 345 25.03 12.68 -5.97
C THR A 345 26.05 12.64 -4.84
N THR A 346 25.85 11.77 -3.84
CA THR A 346 26.69 11.75 -2.64
C THR A 346 28.14 11.41 -2.99
N THR A 347 29.05 12.13 -2.36
CA THR A 347 30.50 12.04 -2.59
C THR A 347 31.12 11.10 -1.58
N ASN A 348 32.18 10.38 -1.98
CA ASN A 348 32.91 9.44 -1.12
C ASN A 348 31.99 8.53 -0.27
N THR A 349 30.91 8.02 -0.89
CA THR A 349 29.82 7.30 -0.21
C THR A 349 29.56 5.98 -0.93
N PHE A 350 29.42 4.90 -0.18
CA PHE A 350 28.86 3.65 -0.68
C PHE A 350 27.37 3.86 -0.99
N ARG A 351 27.01 3.96 -2.28
CA ARG A 351 25.65 4.35 -2.73
C ARG A 351 24.58 3.25 -2.75
N PRO A 352 24.89 1.95 -2.84
CA PRO A 352 23.87 0.90 -2.66
C PRO A 352 23.33 0.89 -1.22
N PRO A 353 22.15 0.27 -0.98
CA PRO A 353 21.67 0.01 0.38
C PRO A 353 22.76 -0.62 1.24
N TYR A 354 22.98 -0.05 2.43
CA TYR A 354 23.99 -0.52 3.36
C TYR A 354 23.59 -1.86 3.98
N TYR A 355 24.57 -2.69 4.33
CA TYR A 355 24.33 -3.92 5.10
C TYR A 355 23.63 -3.58 6.41
N HIS A 356 22.52 -4.24 6.71
CA HIS A 356 21.78 -3.90 7.91
C HIS A 356 21.00 -5.07 8.53
N ARG A 357 20.57 -4.81 9.76
CA ARG A 357 19.61 -5.61 10.54
C ARG A 357 18.68 -4.61 11.21
N ASN A 358 17.38 -4.79 11.06
CA ASN A 358 16.39 -3.92 11.71
C ASN A 358 15.30 -4.76 12.38
N MET A 359 14.52 -4.14 13.27
CA MET A 359 13.39 -4.83 13.90
C MET A 359 12.21 -5.06 12.95
N SER A 360 12.25 -4.44 11.77
CA SER A 360 11.17 -4.41 10.83
C SER A 360 11.14 -5.67 9.97
N THR A 361 9.98 -6.03 9.47
CA THR A 361 9.89 -6.90 8.29
C THR A 361 9.85 -6.00 7.06
N GLU A 362 10.66 -6.30 6.05
CA GLU A 362 10.61 -5.59 4.77
C GLU A 362 9.99 -6.48 3.71
N VAL A 363 8.88 -6.02 3.11
CA VAL A 363 8.28 -6.68 1.96
C VAL A 363 8.39 -5.74 0.78
N MET A 364 9.16 -6.13 -0.23
CA MET A 364 9.33 -5.33 -1.45
C MET A 364 8.57 -5.94 -2.62
N GLY A 365 8.19 -5.09 -3.56
CA GLY A 365 7.67 -5.53 -4.85
C GLY A 365 8.02 -4.55 -5.96
N LEU A 366 7.73 -4.98 -7.19
CA LEU A 366 8.07 -4.24 -8.39
C LEU A 366 6.83 -4.07 -9.28
N ILE A 367 6.53 -2.82 -9.68
CA ILE A 367 5.44 -2.53 -10.61
C ILE A 367 5.92 -2.75 -12.06
N TYR A 368 7.04 -2.13 -12.41
CA TYR A 368 7.73 -2.26 -13.71
C TYR A 368 9.20 -1.86 -13.57
N GLY A 369 10.00 -2.21 -14.59
CA GLY A 369 11.43 -1.90 -14.66
C GLY A 369 12.30 -2.99 -14.05
N GLN A 370 13.45 -2.60 -13.50
CA GLN A 370 14.44 -3.51 -12.93
C GLN A 370 14.91 -2.99 -11.57
N TYR A 371 15.04 -3.90 -10.60
CA TYR A 371 15.48 -3.56 -9.26
C TYR A 371 16.64 -4.46 -8.82
N GLY A 372 17.74 -3.85 -8.41
CA GLY A 372 18.87 -4.53 -7.76
C GLY A 372 18.75 -4.46 -6.23
N GLY A 373 19.44 -5.35 -5.52
CA GLY A 373 19.53 -5.31 -4.05
C GLY A 373 18.61 -6.28 -3.29
N SER A 374 17.92 -7.18 -3.98
CA SER A 374 17.13 -8.26 -3.36
C SER A 374 17.92 -9.57 -3.29
N SER A 375 17.41 -10.53 -2.51
CA SER A 375 18.01 -11.86 -2.33
C SER A 375 17.93 -12.80 -3.54
N HIS A 376 16.99 -12.50 -4.42
CA HIS A 376 16.73 -13.12 -5.71
C HIS A 376 16.41 -12.00 -6.71
N VAL A 377 16.50 -12.24 -8.02
CA VAL A 377 16.13 -11.20 -9.00
C VAL A 377 14.64 -10.87 -8.85
N LEU A 378 14.34 -9.65 -8.38
CA LEU A 378 12.95 -9.20 -8.22
C LEU A 378 12.36 -8.75 -9.55
N GLU A 379 11.44 -9.52 -10.10
CA GLU A 379 10.74 -9.22 -11.35
C GLU A 379 9.39 -8.50 -11.12
N PRO A 380 8.87 -7.73 -12.10
CA PRO A 380 7.56 -7.09 -12.00
C PRO A 380 6.42 -8.08 -11.73
N GLY A 381 5.74 -7.91 -10.60
CA GLY A 381 4.70 -8.82 -10.13
C GLY A 381 5.16 -9.80 -9.03
N GLY A 382 6.47 -9.86 -8.76
CA GLY A 382 7.05 -10.65 -7.68
C GLY A 382 7.12 -9.90 -6.35
N LEU A 383 7.59 -10.60 -5.32
CA LEU A 383 7.81 -10.05 -3.98
C LEU A 383 9.16 -10.50 -3.42
N SER A 384 9.78 -9.69 -2.57
CA SER A 384 10.81 -10.15 -1.64
C SER A 384 10.35 -9.95 -0.20
N TYR A 385 10.88 -10.76 0.70
CA TYR A 385 10.60 -10.75 2.13
C TYR A 385 11.92 -10.86 2.89
N GLU A 386 12.20 -9.85 3.71
CA GLU A 386 13.29 -9.82 4.65
C GLU A 386 12.72 -9.90 6.07
N ALA A 387 13.01 -10.99 6.76
CA ALA A 387 12.48 -11.24 8.09
C ALA A 387 13.06 -10.29 9.14
N SER A 388 12.22 -9.91 10.10
CA SER A 388 12.61 -9.11 11.27
C SER A 388 13.87 -9.63 11.96
N TYR A 389 14.79 -8.69 12.24
CA TYR A 389 16.13 -8.87 12.80
C TYR A 389 17.13 -9.68 11.98
N MET A 390 16.73 -10.26 10.84
CA MET A 390 17.62 -11.05 10.01
C MET A 390 18.54 -10.15 9.16
N PRO A 391 19.84 -10.49 9.05
CA PRO A 391 20.79 -9.68 8.30
C PRO A 391 20.52 -9.77 6.80
N HIS A 392 20.65 -8.65 6.11
CA HIS A 392 20.63 -8.58 4.66
C HIS A 392 21.47 -7.41 4.14
N GLY A 393 21.63 -7.35 2.82
CA GLY A 393 22.42 -6.34 2.13
C GLY A 393 22.91 -6.82 0.76
N GLU A 394 23.84 -6.06 0.20
CA GLU A 394 24.31 -6.26 -1.16
C GLU A 394 25.29 -7.44 -1.33
N SER A 395 25.33 -7.98 -2.55
CA SER A 395 26.31 -9.04 -2.87
C SER A 395 27.76 -8.52 -2.74
N TYR A 396 28.71 -9.43 -2.48
CA TYR A 396 30.12 -9.07 -2.43
C TYR A 396 30.63 -8.45 -3.74
N GLN A 397 30.08 -8.87 -4.89
CA GLN A 397 30.41 -8.31 -6.19
C GLN A 397 29.93 -6.85 -6.30
N THR A 398 28.66 -6.57 -5.92
CA THR A 398 28.12 -5.21 -5.86
C THR A 398 28.97 -4.34 -4.93
N TRP A 399 29.41 -4.89 -3.80
CA TRP A 399 30.26 -4.18 -2.86
C TRP A 399 31.60 -3.78 -3.48
N LYS A 400 32.31 -4.70 -4.16
CA LYS A 400 33.57 -4.41 -4.85
C LYS A 400 33.42 -3.32 -5.91
N GLU A 401 32.43 -3.46 -6.76
CA GLU A 401 32.17 -2.50 -7.84
C GLU A 401 31.86 -1.12 -7.25
N SER A 402 30.99 -1.06 -6.25
CA SER A 402 30.52 0.20 -5.69
C SER A 402 31.54 0.92 -4.80
N THR A 403 32.52 0.21 -4.24
CA THR A 403 33.60 0.80 -3.43
C THR A 403 34.79 1.29 -4.27
N THR A 404 34.92 0.82 -5.51
CA THR A 404 36.02 1.17 -6.41
C THR A 404 35.60 2.07 -7.58
N LYS A 405 34.30 2.13 -7.91
CA LYS A 405 33.82 2.96 -9.02
C LYS A 405 34.06 4.44 -8.77
N GLU A 406 34.36 5.18 -9.84
CA GLU A 406 34.36 6.64 -9.79
C GLU A 406 32.95 7.15 -9.52
N LEU A 407 32.81 8.04 -8.53
CA LEU A 407 31.53 8.62 -8.15
C LEU A 407 31.26 9.90 -8.95
N VAL A 408 30.37 9.80 -9.93
CA VAL A 408 29.81 10.94 -10.67
C VAL A 408 28.31 11.09 -10.35
N PRO A 409 27.69 12.27 -10.54
CA PRO A 409 26.24 12.41 -10.46
C PRO A 409 25.56 11.45 -11.45
N GLU A 410 24.71 10.57 -10.94
CA GLU A 410 24.02 9.55 -11.74
C GLU A 410 22.51 9.58 -11.47
N ARG A 411 21.71 9.32 -12.50
CA ARG A 411 20.26 9.19 -12.36
C ARG A 411 19.94 7.70 -12.29
N VAL A 412 19.38 7.27 -11.16
CA VAL A 412 19.12 5.86 -10.84
C VAL A 412 17.63 5.55 -10.92
N ALA A 413 17.30 4.27 -11.06
CA ALA A 413 15.93 3.75 -11.17
C ALA A 413 15.14 4.32 -12.36
N GLU A 414 15.82 4.70 -13.45
CA GLU A 414 15.14 5.08 -14.70
C GLU A 414 14.20 3.97 -15.19
N GLY A 415 12.99 4.36 -15.59
CA GLY A 415 11.98 3.41 -16.07
C GLY A 415 11.55 2.35 -15.04
N THR A 416 11.85 2.57 -13.75
CA THR A 416 11.60 1.62 -12.67
C THR A 416 10.68 2.22 -11.63
N LEU A 417 9.75 1.41 -11.13
CA LEU A 417 8.97 1.70 -9.95
C LEU A 417 8.92 0.48 -9.05
N ALA A 418 9.78 0.48 -8.04
CA ALA A 418 9.72 -0.48 -6.94
C ALA A 418 9.03 0.16 -5.73
N TRP A 419 8.59 -0.67 -4.80
CA TRP A 419 7.97 -0.23 -3.56
C TRP A 419 8.36 -1.16 -2.41
N MET A 420 8.16 -0.68 -1.19
CA MET A 420 8.34 -1.47 0.02
C MET A 420 7.22 -1.18 1.02
N TRP A 421 6.68 -2.23 1.61
CA TRP A 421 6.02 -2.15 2.90
C TRP A 421 7.05 -2.44 3.99
N HIS A 422 7.39 -1.40 4.73
CA HIS A 422 8.28 -1.48 5.89
C HIS A 422 7.42 -1.62 7.14
N LEU A 423 7.45 -2.79 7.77
CA LEU A 423 6.53 -3.17 8.85
C LEU A 423 7.26 -3.18 10.19
N SER A 424 6.73 -2.51 11.21
CA SER A 424 7.38 -2.45 12.54
C SER A 424 7.20 -3.72 13.38
N ALA A 425 6.80 -4.84 12.77
CA ALA A 425 6.54 -6.11 13.45
C ALA A 425 7.00 -7.31 12.60
N PRO A 426 7.29 -8.46 13.24
CA PRO A 426 7.45 -9.74 12.54
C PRO A 426 6.18 -10.12 11.79
N LEU A 427 6.34 -10.66 10.60
CA LEU A 427 5.25 -11.14 9.76
C LEU A 427 5.23 -12.67 9.71
N LEU A 428 4.06 -13.26 9.94
CA LEU A 428 3.80 -14.67 9.74
C LEU A 428 3.31 -14.90 8.30
N LEU A 429 3.93 -15.83 7.59
CA LEU A 429 3.62 -16.20 6.23
C LEU A 429 2.58 -17.31 6.20
N THR A 430 1.66 -17.28 5.23
CA THR A 430 0.65 -18.33 5.09
C THR A 430 1.23 -19.59 4.45
N ARG A 431 0.62 -20.74 4.70
CA ARG A 431 0.90 -21.98 3.94
C ARG A 431 0.71 -21.79 2.44
N TYR A 432 -0.21 -20.91 2.01
CA TYR A 432 -0.32 -20.60 0.58
C TYR A 432 0.99 -20.02 0.05
N ALA A 433 1.55 -19.00 0.71
CA ALA A 433 2.79 -18.37 0.28
C ALA A 433 3.96 -19.36 0.27
N LEU A 434 4.06 -20.20 1.31
CA LEU A 434 5.18 -21.11 1.55
C LEU A 434 5.13 -22.40 0.72
N GLU A 435 3.94 -22.91 0.42
CA GLU A 435 3.78 -24.28 -0.12
C GLU A 435 2.99 -24.31 -1.44
N LYS A 436 2.09 -23.35 -1.69
CA LYS A 436 1.09 -23.44 -2.77
C LYS A 436 1.17 -22.33 -3.81
N SER A 437 2.00 -21.31 -3.59
CA SER A 437 2.17 -20.18 -4.51
C SER A 437 2.73 -20.61 -5.87
N GLY A 438 3.55 -21.67 -5.89
CA GLY A 438 4.19 -22.20 -7.09
C GLY A 438 5.31 -21.32 -7.66
N CYS A 439 5.62 -20.20 -7.00
CA CYS A 439 6.60 -19.21 -7.43
C CYS A 439 7.60 -18.80 -6.33
N LEU A 440 7.63 -19.51 -5.20
CA LEU A 440 8.55 -19.23 -4.09
C LEU A 440 9.99 -19.63 -4.45
N HIS A 441 10.92 -18.72 -4.17
CA HIS A 441 12.36 -18.92 -4.15
C HIS A 441 12.89 -18.74 -2.74
N ARG A 442 13.74 -19.68 -2.31
CA ARG A 442 14.46 -19.60 -1.04
C ARG A 442 15.84 -19.02 -1.31
N SER A 443 16.33 -18.20 -0.39
CA SER A 443 17.68 -17.65 -0.48
C SER A 443 18.74 -18.74 -0.64
N ASP A 444 19.70 -18.52 -1.55
CA ASP A 444 20.85 -19.39 -1.70
C ASP A 444 21.75 -19.32 -0.45
N ALA A 445 21.96 -20.46 0.20
CA ALA A 445 22.79 -20.57 1.39
C ALA A 445 24.27 -20.23 1.12
N THR A 446 24.73 -20.37 -0.13
CA THR A 446 26.13 -20.13 -0.53
C THR A 446 26.39 -18.68 -0.98
N ARG A 447 25.37 -17.82 -0.97
CA ARG A 447 25.45 -16.42 -1.43
C ARG A 447 26.58 -15.63 -0.80
N TRP A 448 26.93 -15.95 0.44
CA TRP A 448 27.92 -15.22 1.24
C TRP A 448 29.29 -15.89 1.30
N ASP A 449 29.46 -17.08 0.71
CA ASP A 449 30.71 -17.88 0.83
C ASP A 449 31.92 -17.18 0.19
N ASN A 450 31.69 -16.23 -0.71
CA ASN A 450 32.74 -15.49 -1.39
C ASN A 450 33.15 -14.17 -0.70
N VAL A 451 32.47 -13.76 0.39
CA VAL A 451 32.79 -12.52 1.11
C VAL A 451 34.18 -12.61 1.72
N GLN A 452 34.99 -11.57 1.54
CA GLN A 452 36.37 -11.52 2.07
C GLN A 452 36.51 -10.55 3.23
N GLY A 453 37.29 -10.95 4.24
CA GLY A 453 37.68 -10.11 5.37
C GLY A 453 38.92 -9.26 5.06
N HIS A 454 38.80 -8.27 4.19
CA HIS A 454 39.94 -7.45 3.69
C HIS A 454 40.82 -6.84 4.80
N PHE A 455 40.26 -6.55 5.98
CA PHE A 455 41.03 -6.10 7.16
C PHE A 455 42.23 -7.01 7.48
N LEU A 456 42.09 -8.32 7.28
CA LEU A 456 43.12 -9.31 7.57
C LEU A 456 44.36 -9.16 6.66
N ASP A 457 44.20 -8.59 5.47
CA ASP A 457 45.30 -8.37 4.52
C ASP A 457 46.20 -7.20 4.94
N HIS A 458 45.70 -6.31 5.83
CA HIS A 458 46.38 -5.10 6.28
C HIS A 458 47.03 -5.22 7.66
N LEU A 459 47.08 -6.42 8.27
CA LEU A 459 47.56 -6.59 9.66
C LEU A 459 48.98 -6.04 9.89
N ALA A 460 49.87 -6.13 8.91
CA ALA A 460 51.22 -5.60 9.01
C ALA A 460 51.25 -4.07 9.05
N GLU A 461 50.47 -3.42 8.18
CA GLU A 461 50.31 -1.96 8.13
C GLU A 461 49.65 -1.45 9.41
N ILE A 462 48.55 -2.09 9.83
CA ILE A 462 47.83 -1.76 11.06
C ILE A 462 48.74 -1.88 12.28
N ASN A 463 49.55 -2.94 12.37
CA ASN A 463 50.49 -3.09 13.49
C ASN A 463 51.61 -2.05 13.48
N ALA A 464 52.01 -1.53 12.31
CA ALA A 464 52.94 -0.41 12.24
C ALA A 464 52.30 0.90 12.76
N ASP A 465 51.03 1.14 12.42
CA ASP A 465 50.27 2.28 12.93
C ASP A 465 50.07 2.19 14.45
N LEU A 466 49.71 1.01 14.97
CA LEU A 466 49.54 0.76 16.40
C LEU A 466 50.85 0.94 17.17
N ALA A 467 51.97 0.42 16.65
CA ALA A 467 53.29 0.62 17.26
C ALA A 467 53.64 2.11 17.35
N THR A 468 53.37 2.86 16.28
CA THR A 468 53.60 4.31 16.22
C THR A 468 52.72 5.05 17.24
N ALA A 469 51.49 4.59 17.44
CA ALA A 469 50.56 5.12 18.43
C ALA A 469 50.81 4.63 19.88
N GLY A 470 51.77 3.72 20.10
CA GLY A 470 52.02 3.11 21.41
C GLY A 470 50.90 2.17 21.88
N LEU A 471 50.10 1.63 20.96
CA LEU A 471 48.99 0.72 21.23
C LEU A 471 49.40 -0.76 21.08
N PRO A 472 48.68 -1.71 21.72
CA PRO A 472 48.95 -3.14 21.59
C PRO A 472 48.81 -3.63 20.15
N LEU A 473 49.71 -4.50 19.72
CA LEU A 473 49.68 -5.10 18.39
C LEU A 473 48.61 -6.20 18.29
N LEU A 474 47.94 -6.29 17.15
CA LEU A 474 46.92 -7.29 16.84
C LEU A 474 47.56 -8.60 16.38
N GLY A 475 46.88 -9.72 16.66
CA GLY A 475 47.29 -11.07 16.21
C GLY A 475 48.43 -11.69 17.03
N GLN A 476 48.89 -11.01 18.09
CA GLN A 476 49.78 -11.62 19.07
C GLN A 476 48.95 -12.50 20.01
N HIS A 477 48.87 -13.80 19.71
CA HIS A 477 48.45 -14.75 20.73
C HIS A 477 49.52 -14.76 21.83
N GLU A 478 49.20 -14.23 23.01
CA GLU A 478 49.94 -14.58 24.21
C GLU A 478 49.81 -16.10 24.38
N ILE A 479 50.88 -16.83 24.04
CA ILE A 479 51.04 -18.19 24.52
C ILE A 479 51.28 -18.04 26.02
N ALA A 480 50.21 -18.15 26.81
CA ALA A 480 50.32 -18.29 28.25
C ALA A 480 51.20 -19.52 28.52
N GLN A 481 52.41 -19.26 29.05
CA GLN A 481 53.33 -20.28 29.55
C GLN A 481 52.85 -20.83 30.90
#